data_AF-A0A9D1P016-F1
#
_entry.id   AF-A0A9D1P016-F1
#
_cell.length_a   1.000
_cell.length_b   1.000
_cell.length_c   1.000
_cell.angle_alpha   90.00
_cell.angle_beta   90.00
_cell.angle_gamma   90.00
#
_symmetry.space_group_name_H-M   'P 1'
#
loop_
_entity.id
_entity.type
_entity.pdbx_description
1 polymer ?
#
loop_
_entity_poly.entity_id
_entity_poly.type
_entity_poly.pdbx_seq_one_letter_code
_entity_poly.pdbx_strand_id
1 'polypeptide(L)'
;DILYLLQDMREFELYGTVRAVVSVCDSMNYITDEEDLLQVFRLVSNYLDPGGIFIFDLNTVHKYRDILGDATIAENREECSFIWENDFDEEEGINEYDLTLFIRREDEDLYEKYEETHYQRAYSLERVEELIGEAGLKLEAVYDAFTLQPPKPESQRVYFVAREVRHRGKWYADQTEDEKEEETV
;
A
#
# COMPACT_ATOMS: atom_id res chain seq x y z
N ASP A 1 19.90 14.38 6.62
CA ASP A 1 20.32 13.07 6.12
C ASP A 1 19.13 12.13 6.06
N ILE A 2 19.09 11.23 5.06
CA ILE A 2 18.04 10.20 4.87
C ILE A 2 18.70 8.84 5.05
N LEU A 3 18.12 7.98 5.88
CA LEU A 3 18.55 6.59 6.08
C LEU A 3 17.76 5.68 5.13
N TYR A 4 18.48 4.89 4.33
CA TYR A 4 17.89 3.85 3.49
C TYR A 4 18.15 2.48 4.11
N LEU A 5 17.10 1.67 4.24
CA LEU A 5 17.16 0.30 4.73
C LEU A 5 16.53 -0.62 3.68
N LEU A 6 17.22 -1.71 3.34
CA LEU A 6 16.68 -2.76 2.48
C LEU A 6 16.01 -3.80 3.38
N GLN A 7 14.69 -3.80 3.43
CA GLN A 7 13.88 -4.68 4.26
C GLN A 7 12.60 -5.08 3.54
N ASP A 8 12.06 -6.25 3.88
CA ASP A 8 10.70 -6.66 3.50
C ASP A 8 9.71 -5.95 4.44
N MET A 9 8.66 -5.34 3.88
CA MET A 9 7.65 -4.63 4.67
C MET A 9 6.84 -5.54 5.62
N ARG A 10 6.88 -6.86 5.41
CA ARG A 10 6.23 -7.85 6.28
C ARG A 10 7.01 -8.17 7.56
N GLU A 11 8.28 -7.76 7.62
CA GLU A 11 9.19 -8.04 8.75
C GLU A 11 10.16 -6.88 9.05
N PHE A 12 9.78 -5.65 8.69
CA PHE A 12 10.65 -4.49 8.91
C PHE A 12 10.88 -4.22 10.41
N GLU A 13 12.08 -3.73 10.72
CA GLU A 13 12.50 -3.38 12.08
C GLU A 13 13.15 -2.01 12.11
N LEU A 14 12.68 -1.16 13.03
CA LEU A 14 13.20 0.18 13.26
C LEU A 14 13.80 0.29 14.67
N TYR A 15 14.83 1.12 14.81
CA TYR A 15 15.46 1.40 16.11
C TYR A 15 14.55 2.15 17.10
N GLY A 16 13.42 2.68 16.65
CA GLY A 16 12.47 3.42 17.47
C GLY A 16 11.17 3.67 16.73
N THR A 17 10.24 4.34 17.41
CA THR A 17 8.95 4.71 16.82
C THR A 17 9.05 5.94 15.93
N VAL A 18 8.08 6.10 15.03
CA VAL A 18 7.99 7.20 14.07
C VAL A 18 6.62 7.87 14.14
N ARG A 19 6.57 9.17 13.86
CA ARG A 19 5.32 9.95 13.86
C ARG A 19 4.37 9.57 12.73
N ALA A 20 4.93 9.10 11.61
CA ALA A 20 4.16 8.70 10.46
C ALA A 20 4.85 7.59 9.65
N VAL A 21 4.02 6.75 9.03
CA VAL A 21 4.43 5.79 7.99
C VAL A 21 3.66 6.14 6.72
N VAL A 22 4.34 6.07 5.57
CA VAL A 22 3.75 6.39 4.26
C VAL A 22 4.12 5.29 3.27
N SER A 23 3.13 4.67 2.64
CA SER A 23 3.31 3.66 1.57
C SER A 23 2.47 4.04 0.36
N VAL A 24 3.11 4.56 -0.67
CA VAL A 24 2.41 5.11 -1.85
C VAL A 24 2.80 4.39 -3.14
N CYS A 25 2.10 4.71 -4.21
CA CYS A 25 2.30 4.09 -5.53
C CYS A 25 1.99 2.59 -5.48
N ASP A 26 0.83 2.22 -4.91
CA ASP A 26 0.28 0.86 -4.95
C ASP A 26 1.22 -0.23 -4.43
N SER A 27 2.22 0.16 -3.63
CA SER A 27 3.17 -0.77 -3.01
C SER A 27 2.47 -1.82 -2.16
N MET A 28 1.37 -1.43 -1.50
CA MET A 28 0.57 -2.34 -0.66
C MET A 28 -0.20 -3.39 -1.49
N ASN A 29 -0.49 -3.13 -2.77
CA ASN A 29 -1.16 -4.13 -3.62
C ASN A 29 -0.25 -5.33 -3.94
N TYR A 30 1.07 -5.21 -3.80
CA TYR A 30 2.01 -6.34 -3.98
C TYR A 30 2.00 -7.35 -2.83
N ILE A 31 1.40 -6.99 -1.69
CA ILE A 31 1.09 -7.96 -0.67
C ILE A 31 -0.17 -8.67 -1.16
N THR A 32 -0.04 -9.92 -1.58
CA THR A 32 -1.15 -10.69 -2.18
C THR A 32 -1.86 -11.57 -1.16
N ASP A 33 -1.28 -11.79 0.01
CA ASP A 33 -1.89 -12.55 1.10
C ASP A 33 -2.50 -11.61 2.16
N GLU A 34 -3.70 -11.94 2.66
CA GLU A 34 -4.37 -11.11 3.67
C GLU A 34 -3.68 -11.13 5.03
N GLU A 35 -3.13 -12.26 5.45
CA GLU A 35 -2.39 -12.39 6.70
C GLU A 35 -1.09 -11.58 6.63
N ASP A 36 -0.42 -11.58 5.48
CA ASP A 36 0.74 -10.72 5.24
C ASP A 36 0.36 -9.23 5.29
N LEU A 37 -0.76 -8.82 4.69
CA LEU A 37 -1.21 -7.42 4.73
C LEU A 37 -1.51 -6.98 6.17
N LEU A 38 -2.21 -7.83 6.91
CA LEU A 38 -2.46 -7.63 8.33
C LEU A 38 -1.16 -7.53 9.14
N GLN A 39 -0.16 -8.36 8.81
CA GLN A 39 1.14 -8.35 9.44
C GLN A 39 1.86 -7.01 9.19
N VAL A 40 1.83 -6.48 7.96
CA VAL A 40 2.36 -5.13 7.68
C VAL A 40 1.66 -4.08 8.55
N PHE A 41 0.32 -4.10 8.63
CA PHE A 41 -0.42 -3.14 9.46
C PHE A 41 -0.10 -3.27 10.95
N ARG A 42 0.12 -4.49 11.46
CA ARG A 42 0.56 -4.73 12.84
C ARG A 42 1.95 -4.16 13.11
N LEU A 43 2.89 -4.32 12.18
CA LEU A 43 4.21 -3.71 12.29
C LEU A 43 4.12 -2.19 12.26
N VAL A 44 3.33 -1.62 11.36
CA VAL A 44 3.09 -0.16 11.33
C VAL A 44 2.51 0.32 12.66
N SER A 45 1.47 -0.35 13.17
CA SER A 45 0.87 -0.08 14.48
C SER A 45 1.91 -0.14 15.60
N ASN A 46 2.81 -1.12 15.59
CA ASN A 46 3.88 -1.28 16.56
C ASN A 46 4.90 -0.12 16.52
N TYR A 47 5.30 0.32 15.33
CA TYR A 47 6.33 1.33 15.15
C TYR A 47 5.83 2.77 15.09
N LEU A 48 4.52 3.03 15.08
CA LEU A 48 4.01 4.39 15.18
C LEU A 48 4.19 4.97 16.60
N ASP A 49 4.41 6.27 16.71
CA ASP A 49 4.23 6.97 17.98
C ASP A 49 2.75 6.92 18.43
N PRO A 50 2.45 7.11 19.73
CA PRO A 50 1.07 7.28 20.18
C PRO A 50 0.35 8.38 19.39
N GLY A 51 -0.77 8.04 18.73
CA GLY A 51 -1.50 8.97 17.87
C GLY A 51 -0.85 9.27 16.50
N GLY A 52 0.22 8.56 16.13
CA GLY A 52 0.90 8.64 14.84
C GLY A 52 -0.01 8.25 13.66
N ILE A 53 0.39 8.64 12.46
CA ILE A 53 -0.44 8.49 11.24
C ILE A 53 0.17 7.47 10.27
N PHE A 54 -0.66 6.58 9.76
CA PHE A 54 -0.35 5.75 8.60
C PHE A 54 -1.15 6.23 7.39
N ILE A 55 -0.44 6.54 6.30
CA ILE A 55 -1.05 6.86 5.01
C ILE A 55 -0.60 5.83 4.00
N PHE A 56 -1.55 5.19 3.32
CA PHE A 56 -1.21 4.33 2.20
C PHE A 56 -2.26 4.41 1.10
N ASP A 57 -1.89 3.97 -0.10
CA ASP A 57 -2.82 3.87 -1.21
C ASP A 57 -2.95 2.46 -1.77
N LEU A 58 -4.10 2.21 -2.36
CA LEU A 58 -4.41 0.99 -3.08
C LEU A 58 -5.10 1.34 -4.41
N ASN A 59 -4.71 0.62 -5.45
CA ASN A 59 -5.54 0.47 -6.64
C ASN A 59 -6.81 -0.31 -6.28
N THR A 60 -7.95 0.12 -6.82
CA THR A 60 -9.25 -0.48 -6.53
C THR A 60 -9.55 -1.67 -7.45
N VAL A 61 -10.52 -2.50 -7.04
CA VAL A 61 -11.10 -3.54 -7.90
C VAL A 61 -11.61 -2.97 -9.23
N HIS A 62 -12.21 -1.77 -9.22
CA HIS A 62 -12.64 -1.10 -10.45
C HIS A 62 -11.48 -0.85 -11.42
N LYS A 63 -10.32 -0.41 -10.93
CA LYS A 63 -9.15 -0.21 -11.78
C LYS A 63 -8.70 -1.51 -12.43
N TYR A 64 -8.56 -2.58 -11.65
CA TYR A 64 -8.08 -3.85 -12.18
C TYR A 64 -9.09 -4.53 -13.11
N ARG A 65 -10.38 -4.52 -12.77
CA ARG A 65 -11.42 -5.16 -13.59
C ARG A 65 -11.80 -4.36 -14.84
N ASP A 66 -12.08 -3.06 -14.67
CA ASP A 66 -12.78 -2.29 -15.70
C ASP A 66 -11.85 -1.39 -16.52
N ILE A 67 -10.64 -1.09 -16.02
CA ILE A 67 -9.69 -0.19 -16.68
C ILE A 67 -8.48 -0.94 -17.24
N LEU A 68 -7.83 -1.77 -16.41
CA LEU A 68 -6.73 -2.62 -16.83
C LEU A 68 -7.27 -3.87 -17.52
N GLY A 69 -8.03 -4.72 -16.82
CA GLY A 69 -8.57 -5.97 -17.37
C GLY A 69 -7.52 -6.73 -18.17
N ASP A 70 -7.86 -7.10 -19.41
CA ASP A 70 -6.95 -7.77 -20.34
C ASP A 70 -6.20 -6.78 -21.26
N ALA A 71 -6.02 -5.52 -20.84
CA ALA A 71 -5.45 -4.48 -21.68
C ALA A 71 -3.93 -4.66 -21.85
N THR A 72 -3.50 -4.62 -23.10
CA THR A 72 -2.09 -4.39 -23.46
C THR A 72 -1.85 -2.90 -23.66
N ILE A 73 -0.96 -2.32 -22.87
CA ILE A 73 -0.48 -0.95 -22.99
C ILE A 73 0.95 -1.00 -23.54
N ALA A 74 1.15 -0.42 -24.72
CA ALA A 74 2.48 -0.31 -25.31
C ALA A 74 2.82 1.17 -25.54
N GLU A 75 3.95 1.60 -25.01
CA GLU A 75 4.47 2.96 -25.21
C GLU A 75 5.91 2.93 -25.71
N ASN A 76 6.22 3.88 -26.59
CA ASN A 76 7.56 4.13 -27.10
C ASN A 76 7.99 5.52 -26.64
N ARG A 77 9.06 5.59 -25.85
CA ARG A 77 9.65 6.82 -25.30
C ARG A 77 11.08 6.98 -25.82
N GLU A 78 11.68 8.13 -25.58
CA GLU A 78 13.00 8.47 -26.13
C GLU A 78 14.12 7.51 -25.68
N GLU A 79 14.08 7.11 -24.41
CA GLU A 79 15.12 6.27 -23.78
C GLU A 79 14.70 4.80 -23.61
N CYS A 80 13.40 4.50 -23.68
CA CYS A 80 12.89 3.15 -23.53
C CYS A 80 11.54 2.94 -24.22
N SER A 81 11.22 1.68 -24.51
CA SER A 81 9.87 1.24 -24.89
C SER A 81 9.42 0.19 -23.90
N PHE A 82 8.11 0.09 -23.67
CA PHE A 82 7.56 -0.98 -22.85
C PHE A 82 6.28 -1.53 -23.44
N ILE A 83 6.06 -2.82 -23.17
CA ILE A 83 4.81 -3.54 -23.40
C ILE A 83 4.37 -4.03 -22.03
N TRP A 84 3.18 -3.61 -21.63
CA TRP A 84 2.55 -3.97 -20.36
C TRP A 84 1.26 -4.73 -20.67
N GLU A 85 1.24 -6.02 -20.38
CA GLU A 85 0.11 -6.91 -20.58
C GLU A 85 -0.51 -7.22 -19.22
N ASN A 86 -1.81 -6.97 -19.05
CA ASN A 86 -2.53 -7.30 -17.82
C ASN A 86 -3.44 -8.51 -18.06
N ASP A 87 -3.59 -9.33 -17.02
CA ASP A 87 -4.57 -10.41 -16.92
C ASP A 87 -5.15 -10.38 -15.52
N PHE A 88 -6.45 -10.11 -15.40
CA PHE A 88 -7.11 -9.98 -14.10
C PHE A 88 -7.98 -11.19 -13.80
N ASP A 89 -7.59 -11.97 -12.79
CA ASP A 89 -8.38 -13.06 -12.24
C ASP A 89 -9.42 -12.50 -11.25
N GLU A 90 -10.68 -12.46 -11.67
CA GLU A 90 -11.79 -11.99 -10.83
C GLU A 90 -12.10 -12.91 -9.64
N GLU A 91 -11.80 -14.21 -9.73
CA GLU A 91 -12.08 -15.19 -8.67
C GLU A 91 -11.07 -15.04 -7.51
N GLU A 92 -9.79 -14.92 -7.85
CA GLU A 92 -8.70 -14.74 -6.89
C GLU A 92 -8.47 -13.27 -6.49
N GLY A 93 -9.02 -12.33 -7.28
CA GLY A 93 -8.79 -10.90 -7.12
C GLY A 93 -7.34 -10.50 -7.38
N ILE A 94 -6.64 -11.21 -8.26
CA ILE A 94 -5.22 -11.01 -8.58
C ILE A 94 -5.10 -10.45 -10.00
N ASN A 95 -4.38 -9.35 -10.13
CA ASN A 95 -3.90 -8.84 -11.40
C ASN A 95 -2.47 -9.31 -11.61
N GLU A 96 -2.28 -10.22 -12.57
CA GLU A 96 -0.98 -10.53 -13.12
C GLU A 96 -0.67 -9.50 -14.22
N TYR A 97 0.54 -8.95 -14.22
CA TYR A 97 0.97 -8.20 -15.38
C TYR A 97 2.41 -8.44 -15.75
N ASP A 98 2.60 -8.65 -17.05
CA ASP A 98 3.90 -8.84 -17.68
C ASP A 98 4.38 -7.50 -18.25
N LEU A 99 5.57 -7.11 -17.82
CA LEU A 99 6.25 -5.92 -18.27
C LEU A 99 7.49 -6.31 -19.08
N THR A 100 7.39 -6.13 -20.40
CA THR A 100 8.54 -6.22 -21.30
C THR A 100 9.12 -4.83 -21.53
N LEU A 101 10.34 -4.59 -21.07
CA LEU A 101 11.07 -3.33 -21.23
C LEU A 101 12.14 -3.47 -22.30
N PHE A 102 12.22 -2.51 -23.21
CA PHE A 102 13.33 -2.32 -24.12
C PHE A 102 14.03 -1.02 -23.73
N ILE A 103 15.20 -1.12 -23.10
CA ILE A 103 15.97 0.05 -22.62
C ILE A 103 17.10 0.31 -23.58
N ARG A 104 17.21 1.55 -24.08
CA ARG A 104 18.28 1.93 -25.01
C ARG A 104 19.62 1.92 -24.27
N ARG A 105 20.64 1.31 -24.85
CA ARG A 105 22.01 1.41 -24.32
C ARG A 105 22.58 2.81 -24.57
N GLU A 106 23.41 3.29 -23.63
CA GLU A 106 24.09 4.59 -23.78
C GLU A 106 25.13 4.56 -24.92
N ASP A 107 25.75 3.41 -25.15
CA ASP A 107 26.93 3.28 -26.01
C ASP A 107 26.64 2.94 -27.48
N GLU A 108 25.44 2.42 -27.78
CA GLU A 108 25.11 1.83 -29.09
C GLU A 108 23.63 2.05 -29.46
N ASP A 109 23.28 1.98 -30.75
CA ASP A 109 21.89 2.01 -31.23
C ASP A 109 21.20 0.64 -31.06
N LEU A 110 21.33 0.07 -29.87
CA LEU A 110 20.78 -1.22 -29.47
C LEU A 110 19.94 -1.06 -28.19
N TYR A 111 19.02 -2.00 -28.01
CA TYR A 111 18.17 -2.09 -26.82
C TYR A 111 18.47 -3.37 -26.04
N GLU A 112 18.41 -3.27 -24.72
CA GLU A 112 18.37 -4.41 -23.81
C GLU A 112 16.93 -4.73 -23.47
N LYS A 113 16.56 -6.02 -23.59
CA LYS A 113 15.25 -6.52 -23.22
C LYS A 113 15.28 -7.00 -21.77
N TYR A 114 14.35 -6.52 -20.96
CA TYR A 114 14.04 -7.02 -19.63
C TYR A 114 12.59 -7.49 -19.60
N GLU A 115 12.33 -8.54 -18.83
CA GLU A 115 11.00 -9.10 -18.62
C GLU A 115 10.78 -9.26 -17.12
N GLU A 116 9.66 -8.74 -16.65
CA GLU A 116 9.25 -8.83 -15.26
C GLU A 116 7.77 -9.22 -15.21
N THR A 117 7.44 -10.14 -14.32
CA THR A 117 6.05 -10.53 -14.04
C THR A 117 5.71 -10.06 -12.63
N HIS A 118 4.61 -9.33 -12.50
CA HIS A 118 4.18 -8.70 -11.26
C HIS A 118 2.79 -9.20 -10.88
N TYR A 119 2.56 -9.35 -9.58
CA TYR A 119 1.28 -9.77 -9.03
C TYR A 119 0.79 -8.73 -8.03
N GLN A 120 -0.44 -8.28 -8.23
CA GLN A 120 -1.08 -7.32 -7.34
C GLN A 120 -2.48 -7.79 -6.97
N ARG A 121 -2.83 -7.72 -5.68
CA ARG A 121 -4.18 -8.05 -5.20
C ARG A 121 -5.09 -6.82 -5.18
N ALA A 122 -6.30 -7.02 -5.68
CA ALA A 122 -7.39 -6.06 -5.65
C ALA A 122 -8.22 -6.21 -4.37
N TYR A 123 -7.76 -5.64 -3.27
CA TYR A 123 -8.51 -5.69 -2.00
C TYR A 123 -9.80 -4.86 -2.05
N SER A 124 -10.87 -5.37 -1.45
CA SER A 124 -12.08 -4.58 -1.20
C SER A 124 -11.81 -3.54 -0.09
N LEU A 125 -12.44 -2.37 -0.20
CA LEU A 125 -12.24 -1.30 0.79
C LEU A 125 -12.71 -1.72 2.19
N GLU A 126 -13.82 -2.45 2.23
CA GLU A 126 -14.40 -3.02 3.46
C GLU A 126 -13.41 -3.95 4.14
N ARG A 127 -12.75 -4.84 3.39
CA ARG A 127 -11.77 -5.76 3.97
C ARG A 127 -10.55 -5.03 4.50
N VAL A 128 -10.07 -4.01 3.79
CA VAL A 128 -8.93 -3.20 4.25
C VAL A 128 -9.27 -2.46 5.56
N GLU A 129 -10.49 -1.92 5.68
CA GLU A 129 -10.97 -1.29 6.90
C GLU A 129 -10.99 -2.27 8.09
N GLU A 130 -11.47 -3.50 7.89
CA GLU A 130 -11.41 -4.56 8.90
C GLU A 130 -9.97 -4.85 9.34
N LEU A 131 -9.05 -5.05 8.39
CA LEU A 131 -7.65 -5.35 8.67
C LEU A 131 -6.94 -4.21 9.43
N ILE A 132 -7.25 -2.95 9.13
CA ILE A 132 -6.76 -1.79 9.89
C ILE A 132 -7.21 -1.91 11.35
N GLY A 133 -8.49 -2.20 11.58
CA GLY A 133 -9.05 -2.39 12.92
C GLY A 133 -8.41 -3.57 13.67
N GLU A 134 -8.24 -4.71 12.99
CA GLU A 134 -7.59 -5.91 13.53
C GLU A 134 -6.12 -5.65 13.92
N ALA A 135 -5.44 -4.72 13.25
CA ALA A 135 -4.07 -4.29 13.57
C ALA A 135 -3.98 -3.29 14.74
N GLY A 136 -5.10 -2.88 15.34
CA GLY A 136 -5.15 -1.90 16.42
C GLY A 136 -4.97 -0.46 15.94
N LEU A 137 -5.24 -0.19 14.66
CA LEU A 137 -5.29 1.16 14.11
C LEU A 137 -6.74 1.62 14.01
N LYS A 138 -6.96 2.93 14.09
CA LYS A 138 -8.25 3.56 13.83
C LYS A 138 -8.25 4.14 12.42
N LEU A 139 -9.20 3.74 11.57
CA LEU A 139 -9.43 4.39 10.30
C LEU A 139 -9.99 5.81 10.53
N GLU A 140 -9.31 6.83 10.02
CA GLU A 140 -9.75 8.23 10.11
C GLU A 140 -10.45 8.68 8.83
N ALA A 141 -9.97 8.25 7.67
CA ALA A 141 -10.58 8.60 6.39
C ALA A 141 -10.14 7.66 5.25
N VAL A 142 -10.98 7.59 4.22
CA VAL A 142 -10.63 7.06 2.90
C VAL A 142 -10.96 8.13 1.86
N TYR A 143 -10.02 8.40 0.95
CA TYR A 143 -10.15 9.43 -0.08
C TYR A 143 -9.98 8.87 -1.48
N ASP A 144 -10.76 9.37 -2.43
CA ASP A 144 -10.49 9.22 -3.86
C ASP A 144 -9.16 9.91 -4.22
N ALA A 145 -8.29 9.23 -4.95
CA ALA A 145 -6.91 9.66 -5.15
C ALA A 145 -6.79 11.07 -5.73
N PHE A 146 -5.85 11.85 -5.18
CA PHE A 146 -5.58 13.25 -5.54
C PHE A 146 -6.76 14.20 -5.30
N THR A 147 -7.75 13.75 -4.53
CA THR A 147 -8.85 14.57 -4.05
C THR A 147 -8.90 14.55 -2.52
N LEU A 148 -9.83 15.30 -1.94
CA LEU A 148 -10.21 15.20 -0.53
C LEU A 148 -11.68 14.75 -0.40
N GLN A 149 -12.17 14.01 -1.39
CA GLN A 149 -13.53 13.51 -1.44
C GLN A 149 -13.56 12.02 -1.08
N PRO A 150 -14.67 11.51 -0.54
CA PRO A 150 -14.85 10.08 -0.35
C PRO A 150 -14.71 9.30 -1.68
N PRO A 151 -14.28 8.03 -1.62
CA PRO A 151 -14.19 7.17 -2.80
C PRO A 151 -15.57 6.99 -3.46
N LYS A 152 -15.56 6.83 -4.78
CA LYS A 152 -16.73 6.56 -5.61
C LYS A 152 -16.60 5.17 -6.23
N PRO A 153 -17.69 4.60 -6.78
CA PRO A 153 -17.61 3.32 -7.50
C PRO A 153 -16.58 3.31 -8.63
N GLU A 154 -16.35 4.46 -9.27
CA GLU A 154 -15.42 4.64 -10.39
C GLU A 154 -14.01 5.09 -9.94
N SER A 155 -13.75 5.20 -8.63
CA SER A 155 -12.43 5.54 -8.12
C SER A 155 -11.44 4.44 -8.49
N GLN A 156 -10.34 4.80 -9.16
CA GLN A 156 -9.31 3.86 -9.59
C GLN A 156 -8.22 3.63 -8.52
N ARG A 157 -8.00 4.62 -7.66
CA ARG A 157 -7.05 4.57 -6.56
C ARG A 157 -7.64 5.30 -5.37
N VAL A 158 -7.38 4.80 -4.18
CA VAL A 158 -7.84 5.42 -2.94
C VAL A 158 -6.70 5.56 -1.94
N TYR A 159 -6.74 6.61 -1.11
CA TYR A 159 -5.85 6.79 0.02
C TYR A 159 -6.58 6.42 1.31
N PHE A 160 -5.96 5.57 2.12
CA PHE A 160 -6.35 5.30 3.49
C PHE A 160 -5.53 6.16 4.44
N VAL A 161 -6.19 6.75 5.41
CA VAL A 161 -5.57 7.45 6.53
C VAL A 161 -5.99 6.76 7.80
N ALA A 162 -5.05 6.11 8.47
CA ALA A 162 -5.25 5.46 9.75
C ALA A 162 -4.40 6.12 10.83
N ARG A 163 -4.86 6.04 12.07
CA ARG A 163 -4.20 6.59 13.24
C ARG A 163 -3.91 5.48 14.24
N GLU A 164 -2.74 5.56 14.85
CA GLU A 164 -2.41 4.75 16.01
C GLU A 164 -3.31 5.13 17.19
N VAL A 165 -3.91 4.12 17.80
CA VAL A 165 -4.69 4.26 19.04
C VAL A 165 -4.15 3.28 20.07
N ARG A 166 -4.30 3.63 21.35
CA ARG A 166 -3.89 2.72 22.43
C ARG A 166 -4.60 1.38 22.32
N HIS A 167 -3.82 0.31 22.34
CA HIS A 167 -4.32 -1.06 22.32
C HIS A 167 -3.47 -1.99 23.16
N ARG A 168 -4.06 -3.12 23.59
CA ARG A 168 -3.49 -4.07 24.57
C ARG A 168 -2.25 -4.83 24.11
N GLY A 169 -1.73 -4.61 22.91
CA GLY A 169 -0.59 -5.34 22.34
C GLY A 169 0.73 -4.56 22.29
N LYS A 170 0.74 -3.29 22.73
CA LYS A 170 1.89 -2.39 22.58
C LYS A 170 2.27 -1.73 23.90
N TRP A 171 3.56 -1.53 24.09
CA TRP A 171 4.09 -0.84 25.27
C TRP A 171 4.08 0.67 25.05
N TYR A 172 3.47 1.41 25.97
CA TYR A 172 3.44 2.86 26.00
C TYR A 172 4.21 3.30 27.22
N ALA A 173 5.26 4.12 27.05
CA ALA A 173 5.92 4.73 28.20
C ALA A 173 4.94 5.73 28.85
N ASP A 174 4.48 5.43 30.06
CA ASP A 174 3.47 6.20 30.81
C ASP A 174 3.69 7.72 30.67
N GLN A 175 2.65 8.41 30.17
CA GLN A 175 2.49 9.85 30.38
C GLN A 175 1.45 10.04 31.50
N THR A 176 1.68 11.06 32.31
CA THR A 176 1.13 11.38 33.65
C THR A 176 -0.35 11.08 33.91
N GLU A 177 -0.69 10.87 35.19
CA GLU A 177 -1.97 10.43 35.81
C GLU A 177 -3.30 11.07 35.34
N ASP A 178 -3.30 12.02 34.41
CA ASP A 178 -4.49 12.79 34.00
C ASP A 178 -5.43 12.04 33.01
N GLU A 179 -5.02 10.93 32.40
CA GLU A 179 -5.86 10.17 31.45
C GLU A 179 -6.65 9.01 32.08
N LYS A 180 -6.52 8.79 33.40
CA LYS A 180 -7.26 7.72 34.10
C LYS A 180 -8.76 8.00 34.29
N GLU A 181 -9.25 9.19 33.94
CA GLU A 181 -10.66 9.56 34.14
C GLU A 181 -11.58 9.24 32.95
N GLU A 182 -11.06 8.99 31.73
CA GLU A 182 -11.91 8.75 30.54
C GLU A 182 -12.30 7.27 30.31
N GLU A 183 -11.68 6.30 30.99
CA GLU A 183 -12.07 4.88 30.87
C GLU A 183 -13.16 4.44 31.88
N THR A 184 -13.70 5.36 32.67
CA THR A 184 -14.84 5.09 33.58
C THR A 184 -16.04 5.99 33.31
N VAL A 185 -16.63 5.92 32.11
CA VAL A 185 -18.06 6.21 31.88
C VAL A 185 -18.64 5.27 30.85
#